data_AF-K1TSV2-F1
#
_entry.id   AF-K1TSV2-F1
#
_cell.length_a   1.000
_cell.length_b   1.000
_cell.length_c   1.000
_cell.angle_alpha   90.00
_cell.angle_beta   90.00
_cell.angle_gamma   90.00
#
_symmetry.space_group_name_H-M   'P 1'
#
loop_
_entity.id
_entity.type
_entity.pdbx_description
1 polymer ?
#
loop_
_entity_poly.entity_id
_entity_poly.type
_entity_poly.pdbx_seq_one_letter_code
_entity_poly.pdbx_strand_id
1 'polypeptide(L)'
;KTFGFTSDVTLVELSNINNSLLREMSEVAPGTFQHSLQMANLAAAAANKIGGKSQLVRTGALYHDIGKMVNPAFFTENQSGVNPHKSLSYEQSAQVIISHITDGLKLAEKHNLPKVIKDFISTHHGRGLTKYFYISYKNEHPDEEVDQEKFRYPGPNPFTKEQAVLMMADSVEAASRSLPEYTEESISTLVDKIIDTQVSEGYFKECPITFKDIATVKALFKEKLKTMYHTRISYPELRK
;
A
#
# COMPACT_ATOMS: atom_id res chain seq x y z
N LYS A 1 22.65 12.99 -21.13
CA LYS A 1 21.73 12.44 -20.10
C LYS A 1 20.97 11.29 -20.75
N THR A 2 21.43 10.07 -20.52
CA THR A 2 20.85 8.84 -21.04
C THR A 2 19.43 8.68 -20.50
N PHE A 3 18.45 8.46 -21.38
CA PHE A 3 17.06 8.19 -21.03
C PHE A 3 17.01 7.07 -19.98
N GLY A 4 16.28 7.28 -18.88
CA GLY A 4 16.15 6.37 -17.73
C GLY A 4 15.33 5.12 -18.04
N PHE A 5 15.72 4.37 -19.09
CA PHE A 5 15.14 3.08 -19.41
C PHE A 5 15.65 2.06 -18.39
N THR A 6 14.83 1.74 -17.40
CA THR A 6 15.07 0.57 -16.54
C THR A 6 14.76 -0.67 -17.37
N SER A 7 15.76 -1.51 -17.63
CA SER A 7 15.58 -2.74 -18.39
C SER A 7 14.81 -3.77 -17.55
N ASP A 8 14.16 -4.72 -18.22
CA ASP A 8 13.51 -5.85 -17.53
C ASP A 8 14.53 -6.65 -16.70
N VAL A 9 15.79 -6.72 -17.14
CA VAL A 9 16.89 -7.35 -16.38
C VAL A 9 17.10 -6.64 -15.05
N THR A 10 17.19 -5.30 -15.06
CA THR A 10 17.31 -4.52 -13.81
C THR A 10 16.10 -4.72 -12.91
N LEU A 11 14.88 -4.82 -13.45
CA LEU A 11 13.69 -5.07 -12.65
C LEU A 11 13.69 -6.48 -12.04
N VAL A 12 14.21 -7.48 -12.75
CA VAL A 12 14.38 -8.85 -12.24
C VAL A 12 15.41 -8.89 -11.12
N GLU A 13 16.56 -8.24 -11.30
CA GLU A 13 17.59 -8.12 -10.26
C GLU A 13 17.06 -7.44 -9.00
N LEU A 14 16.35 -6.32 -9.17
CA LEU A 14 15.71 -5.61 -8.05
C LEU A 14 14.58 -6.41 -7.40
N SER A 15 13.98 -7.38 -8.10
CA SER A 15 12.97 -8.27 -7.52
C SER A 15 13.55 -9.46 -6.75
N ASN A 16 14.89 -9.61 -6.73
CA ASN A 16 15.55 -10.60 -5.90
C ASN A 16 15.49 -10.17 -4.43
N ILE A 17 14.68 -10.89 -3.65
CA ILE A 17 14.45 -10.64 -2.22
C ILE A 17 15.72 -10.77 -1.36
N ASN A 18 16.78 -11.38 -1.89
CA ASN A 18 18.07 -11.52 -1.20
C ASN A 18 19.00 -10.32 -1.43
N ASN A 19 18.56 -9.29 -2.17
CA ASN A 19 19.35 -8.07 -2.27
C ASN A 19 19.47 -7.38 -0.90
N SER A 20 20.48 -6.52 -0.74
CA SER A 20 20.82 -5.94 0.56
C SER A 20 19.66 -5.20 1.22
N LEU A 21 18.94 -4.37 0.47
CA LEU A 21 17.86 -3.53 1.02
C LEU A 21 16.61 -4.32 1.39
N LEU A 22 16.16 -5.27 0.57
CA LEU A 22 14.99 -6.09 0.90
C LEU A 22 15.32 -7.09 2.02
N ARG A 23 16.56 -7.58 2.08
CA ARG A 23 17.03 -8.39 3.20
C ARG A 23 17.05 -7.59 4.51
N GLU A 24 17.59 -6.38 4.48
CA GLU A 24 17.53 -5.46 5.64
C GLU A 24 16.08 -5.22 6.08
N MET A 25 15.16 -4.99 5.15
CA MET A 25 13.73 -4.85 5.46
C MET A 25 13.15 -6.11 6.11
N SER A 26 13.54 -7.30 5.65
CA SER A 26 13.08 -8.56 6.25
C SER A 26 13.56 -8.75 7.70
N GLU A 27 14.70 -8.16 8.06
CA GLU A 27 15.29 -8.24 9.39
C GLU A 27 14.74 -7.14 10.33
N VAL A 28 14.60 -5.90 9.82
CA VAL A 28 14.22 -4.71 10.62
C VAL A 28 12.70 -4.49 10.68
N ALA A 29 11.99 -4.80 9.60
CA ALA A 29 10.54 -4.59 9.46
C ALA A 29 9.86 -5.82 8.82
N PRO A 30 9.89 -7.00 9.48
CA PRO A 30 9.45 -8.26 8.90
C PRO A 30 7.97 -8.27 8.50
N GLY A 31 7.11 -7.55 9.23
CA GLY A 31 5.69 -7.40 8.89
C GLY A 31 5.49 -6.62 7.59
N THR A 32 6.19 -5.49 7.45
CA THR A 32 6.20 -4.70 6.21
C THR A 32 6.79 -5.48 5.03
N PHE A 33 7.83 -6.27 5.26
CA PHE A 33 8.39 -7.14 4.23
C PHE A 33 7.37 -8.18 3.74
N GLN A 34 6.68 -8.85 4.67
CA GLN A 34 5.65 -9.83 4.33
C GLN A 34 4.44 -9.20 3.63
N HIS A 35 4.02 -8.01 4.07
CA HIS A 35 3.01 -7.19 3.38
C HIS A 35 3.40 -6.93 1.92
N SER A 36 4.61 -6.40 1.72
CA SER A 36 5.13 -6.05 0.40
C SER A 36 5.19 -7.27 -0.54
N LEU A 37 5.56 -8.45 -0.05
CA LEU A 37 5.56 -9.68 -0.83
C LEU A 37 4.16 -10.14 -1.25
N GLN A 38 3.20 -10.10 -0.33
CA GLN A 38 1.81 -10.48 -0.60
C GLN A 38 1.19 -9.54 -1.63
N MET A 39 1.37 -8.25 -1.43
CA MET A 39 0.85 -7.20 -2.31
C MET A 39 1.51 -7.22 -3.69
N ALA A 40 2.83 -7.50 -3.78
CA ALA A 40 3.53 -7.61 -5.06
C ALA A 40 2.92 -8.65 -6.01
N ASN A 41 2.48 -9.80 -5.50
CA ASN A 41 1.85 -10.83 -6.32
C ASN A 41 0.43 -10.39 -6.77
N LEU A 42 -0.34 -9.79 -5.87
CA LEU A 42 -1.69 -9.31 -6.14
C LEU A 42 -1.68 -8.20 -7.20
N ALA A 43 -0.84 -7.18 -7.00
CA ALA A 43 -0.72 -6.04 -7.89
C ALA A 43 -0.15 -6.44 -9.27
N ALA A 44 0.85 -7.33 -9.31
CA ALA A 44 1.40 -7.82 -10.57
C ALA A 44 0.36 -8.59 -11.41
N ALA A 45 -0.48 -9.41 -10.76
CA ALA A 45 -1.56 -10.12 -11.42
C ALA A 45 -2.62 -9.16 -12.01
N ALA A 46 -2.99 -8.14 -11.24
CA ALA A 46 -3.89 -7.07 -11.71
C ALA A 46 -3.30 -6.31 -12.90
N ALA A 47 -2.05 -5.87 -12.79
CA ALA A 47 -1.35 -5.16 -13.87
C ALA A 47 -1.30 -6.00 -15.15
N ASN A 48 -0.96 -7.29 -15.04
CA ASN A 48 -0.95 -8.20 -16.18
C ASN A 48 -2.33 -8.31 -16.86
N LYS A 49 -3.41 -8.39 -16.06
CA LYS A 49 -4.78 -8.55 -16.56
C LYS A 49 -5.29 -7.35 -17.36
N ILE A 50 -4.79 -6.15 -17.06
CA ILE A 50 -5.15 -4.90 -17.75
C ILE A 50 -4.10 -4.46 -18.80
N GLY A 51 -3.17 -5.35 -19.16
CA GLY A 51 -2.11 -5.06 -20.14
C GLY A 51 -1.06 -4.04 -19.67
N GLY A 52 -0.87 -3.90 -18.35
CA GLY A 52 0.20 -3.10 -17.74
C GLY A 52 1.49 -3.90 -17.53
N LYS A 53 2.53 -3.22 -17.06
CA LYS A 53 3.86 -3.80 -16.82
C LYS A 53 3.91 -4.57 -15.50
N SER A 54 3.55 -5.84 -15.53
CA SER A 54 3.45 -6.71 -14.34
C SER A 54 4.75 -6.81 -13.55
N GLN A 55 5.90 -7.03 -14.21
CA GLN A 55 7.20 -7.10 -13.55
C GLN A 55 7.56 -5.77 -12.88
N LEU A 56 7.24 -4.64 -13.51
CA LEU A 56 7.48 -3.32 -12.93
C LEU A 56 6.64 -3.10 -11.66
N VAL A 57 5.36 -3.45 -11.70
CA VAL A 57 4.47 -3.37 -10.52
C VAL A 57 4.95 -4.29 -9.41
N ARG A 58 5.37 -5.51 -9.75
CA ARG A 58 5.93 -6.47 -8.79
C ARG A 58 7.14 -5.88 -8.10
N THR A 59 8.10 -5.35 -8.85
CA THR A 59 9.30 -4.72 -8.27
C THR A 59 8.92 -3.49 -7.46
N GLY A 60 8.09 -2.58 -7.99
CA GLY A 60 7.63 -1.39 -7.26
C GLY A 60 6.98 -1.71 -5.91
N ALA A 61 6.14 -2.74 -5.87
CA ALA A 61 5.50 -3.24 -4.65
C ALA A 61 6.50 -3.71 -3.58
N LEU A 62 7.63 -4.29 -3.97
CA LEU A 62 8.63 -4.72 -2.99
C LEU A 62 9.31 -3.55 -2.29
N TYR A 63 9.34 -2.36 -2.90
CA TYR A 63 10.05 -1.20 -2.36
C TYR A 63 9.13 -0.08 -1.85
N HIS A 64 7.81 -0.12 -2.13
CA HIS A 64 6.92 1.02 -1.87
C HIS A 64 6.98 1.53 -0.42
N ASP A 65 7.18 0.60 0.51
CA ASP A 65 7.11 0.80 1.95
C ASP A 65 8.46 0.80 2.67
N ILE A 66 9.60 0.80 1.96
CA ILE A 66 10.93 0.69 2.60
C ILE A 66 11.20 1.78 3.64
N GLY A 67 10.54 2.94 3.54
CA GLY A 67 10.68 4.00 4.54
C GLY A 67 10.21 3.59 5.93
N LYS A 68 9.33 2.60 6.05
CA LYS A 68 8.87 2.07 7.35
C LYS A 68 10.01 1.46 8.16
N MET A 69 11.12 1.05 7.53
CA MET A 69 12.32 0.56 8.22
C MET A 69 12.95 1.59 9.17
N VAL A 70 12.71 2.89 8.95
CA VAL A 70 13.27 3.94 9.82
C VAL A 70 12.61 3.93 11.21
N ASN A 71 11.32 3.63 11.27
CA ASN A 71 10.52 3.66 12.50
C ASN A 71 9.52 2.49 12.55
N PRO A 72 9.97 1.22 12.50
CA PRO A 72 9.10 0.07 12.26
C PRO A 72 8.01 -0.09 13.32
N ALA A 73 8.31 0.23 14.59
CA ALA A 73 7.37 0.10 15.71
C ALA A 73 6.10 0.97 15.57
N PHE A 74 6.09 1.99 14.72
CA PHE A 74 4.90 2.81 14.47
C PHE A 74 3.94 2.18 13.44
N PHE A 75 4.35 1.13 12.73
CA PHE A 75 3.52 0.46 11.74
C PHE A 75 2.96 -0.84 12.32
N THR A 76 1.63 -0.96 12.31
CA THR A 76 0.90 -2.02 13.02
C THR A 76 1.34 -3.43 12.65
N GLU A 77 1.73 -3.65 11.39
CA GLU A 77 2.22 -4.94 10.89
C GLU A 77 3.54 -5.39 11.53
N ASN A 78 4.31 -4.46 12.12
CA ASN A 78 5.57 -4.75 12.81
C ASN A 78 5.45 -4.68 14.34
N GLN A 79 4.27 -4.38 14.89
CA GLN A 79 4.09 -4.23 16.33
C GLN A 79 3.92 -5.59 17.05
N SER A 80 4.58 -5.73 18.20
CA SER A 80 4.45 -6.88 19.10
C SER A 80 3.78 -6.50 20.43
N GLY A 81 2.60 -5.86 20.35
CA GLY A 81 1.71 -5.58 21.50
C GLY A 81 1.78 -4.18 22.10
N VAL A 82 2.87 -3.43 21.91
CA VAL A 82 2.96 -2.02 22.31
C VAL A 82 2.67 -1.12 21.11
N ASN A 83 1.71 -0.21 21.24
CA ASN A 83 1.40 0.79 20.23
C ASN A 83 1.95 2.17 20.65
N PRO A 84 3.05 2.66 20.05
CA PRO A 84 3.67 3.92 20.43
C PRO A 84 2.80 5.15 20.13
N HIS A 85 1.82 5.04 19.23
CA HIS A 85 0.87 6.11 18.93
C HIS A 85 0.05 6.55 20.15
N LYS A 86 -0.11 5.69 21.17
CA LYS A 86 -0.82 6.05 22.41
C LYS A 86 -0.17 7.19 23.19
N SER A 87 1.11 7.47 22.93
CA SER A 87 1.88 8.54 23.58
C SER A 87 1.99 9.82 22.74
N LEU A 88 1.38 9.83 21.56
CA LEU A 88 1.45 10.93 20.59
C LEU A 88 0.06 11.53 20.38
N SER A 89 0.03 12.83 20.04
CA SER A 89 -1.17 13.42 19.44
C SER A 89 -1.49 12.78 18.09
N TYR A 90 -2.72 12.96 17.62
CA TYR A 90 -3.12 12.49 16.28
C TYR A 90 -2.33 13.17 15.17
N GLU A 91 -2.01 14.46 15.30
CA GLU A 91 -1.16 15.17 14.33
C GLU A 91 0.25 14.57 14.29
N GLN A 92 0.88 14.34 15.45
CA GLN A 92 2.20 13.71 15.51
C GLN A 92 2.19 12.29 14.95
N SER A 93 1.16 11.51 15.28
CA SER A 93 0.99 10.16 14.73
C SER A 93 0.83 10.16 13.22
N ALA A 94 0.02 11.08 12.67
CA ALA A 94 -0.12 11.26 11.24
C ALA A 94 1.21 11.61 10.58
N GLN A 95 1.99 12.53 11.17
CA GLN A 95 3.30 12.92 10.63
C GLN A 95 4.31 11.76 10.63
N VAL A 96 4.33 10.92 11.67
CA VAL A 96 5.19 9.72 11.69
C VAL A 96 4.78 8.73 10.60
N ILE A 97 3.48 8.51 10.39
CA ILE A 97 3.01 7.66 9.30
C ILE A 97 3.35 8.27 7.95
N ILE A 98 3.12 9.56 7.73
CA ILE A 98 3.39 10.24 6.45
C ILE A 98 4.90 10.24 6.14
N SER A 99 5.78 10.29 7.14
CA SER A 99 7.22 10.40 6.94
C SER A 99 7.83 9.20 6.20
N HIS A 100 7.20 8.02 6.24
CA HIS A 100 7.72 6.84 5.54
C HIS A 100 7.87 7.07 4.03
N ILE A 101 7.11 7.98 3.43
CA ILE A 101 7.31 8.36 2.02
C ILE A 101 8.66 9.05 1.84
N THR A 102 8.94 10.07 2.66
CA THR A 102 10.18 10.84 2.57
C THR A 102 11.39 10.00 2.95
N ASP A 103 11.25 9.18 4.00
CA ASP A 103 12.29 8.28 4.46
C ASP A 103 12.56 7.16 3.44
N GLY A 104 11.51 6.64 2.79
CA GLY A 104 11.62 5.69 1.70
C GLY A 104 12.34 6.27 0.48
N LEU A 105 12.06 7.52 0.12
CA LEU A 105 12.77 8.20 -0.96
C LEU A 105 14.25 8.43 -0.64
N LYS A 106 14.59 8.79 0.61
CA LYS A 106 15.99 8.91 1.06
C LYS A 106 16.74 7.58 0.98
N LEU A 107 16.11 6.48 1.44
CA LEU A 107 16.67 5.13 1.32
C LEU A 107 16.83 4.74 -0.16
N ALA A 108 15.83 5.00 -0.98
CA ALA A 108 15.89 4.74 -2.41
C ALA A 108 17.02 5.52 -3.10
N GLU A 109 17.28 6.77 -2.69
CA GLU A 109 18.42 7.55 -3.19
C GLU A 109 19.75 6.95 -2.76
N LYS A 110 19.91 6.65 -1.45
CA LYS A 110 21.11 6.03 -0.89
C LYS A 110 21.48 4.72 -1.58
N HIS A 111 20.48 3.94 -1.97
CA HIS A 111 20.66 2.65 -2.66
C HIS A 111 20.61 2.75 -4.19
N ASN A 112 20.64 3.96 -4.76
CA ASN A 112 20.63 4.21 -6.20
C ASN A 112 19.44 3.53 -6.93
N LEU A 113 18.28 3.43 -6.29
CA LEU A 113 17.11 2.85 -6.92
C LEU A 113 16.69 3.68 -8.15
N PRO A 114 16.27 3.03 -9.25
CA PRO A 114 15.80 3.74 -10.43
C PRO A 114 14.61 4.66 -10.12
N LYS A 115 14.50 5.76 -10.88
CA LYS A 115 13.40 6.72 -10.72
C LYS A 115 12.03 6.05 -10.72
N VAL A 116 11.81 5.07 -11.61
CA VAL A 116 10.52 4.37 -11.70
C VAL A 116 10.13 3.67 -10.40
N ILE A 117 11.09 3.20 -9.59
CA ILE A 117 10.83 2.61 -8.27
C ILE A 117 10.57 3.69 -7.22
N LYS A 118 11.35 4.78 -7.24
CA LYS A 118 11.12 5.96 -6.39
C LYS A 118 9.71 6.54 -6.60
N ASP A 119 9.23 6.54 -7.85
CA ASP A 119 7.90 7.02 -8.18
C ASP A 119 6.80 6.17 -7.51
N PHE A 120 6.93 4.84 -7.43
CA PHE A 120 6.00 4.01 -6.64
C PHE A 120 5.99 4.36 -5.16
N ILE A 121 7.16 4.61 -4.56
CA ILE A 121 7.25 5.07 -3.16
C ILE A 121 6.47 6.38 -2.98
N SER A 122 6.69 7.37 -3.85
CA SER A 122 6.02 8.67 -3.69
C SER A 122 4.51 8.68 -3.98
N THR A 123 4.02 7.76 -4.82
CA THR A 123 2.66 7.82 -5.37
C THR A 123 1.67 6.86 -4.74
N HIS A 124 2.11 5.82 -4.02
CA HIS A 124 1.22 4.72 -3.62
C HIS A 124 0.09 5.15 -2.66
N HIS A 125 0.25 6.25 -1.93
CA HIS A 125 -0.83 6.90 -1.17
C HIS A 125 -1.38 8.19 -1.79
N GLY A 126 -0.77 8.70 -2.86
CA GLY A 126 -1.19 9.94 -3.52
C GLY A 126 -1.29 11.12 -2.54
N ARG A 127 -2.31 11.96 -2.69
CA ARG A 127 -2.71 12.99 -1.72
C ARG A 127 -3.76 12.49 -0.71
N GLY A 128 -3.69 11.20 -0.39
CA GLY A 128 -4.56 10.53 0.57
C GLY A 128 -4.50 11.15 1.96
N LEU A 129 -5.56 10.94 2.74
CA LEU A 129 -5.58 11.28 4.17
C LEU A 129 -5.19 10.08 5.01
N THR A 130 -4.43 10.29 6.09
CA THR A 130 -4.32 9.34 7.20
C THR A 130 -5.65 9.35 7.98
N LYS A 131 -6.68 8.71 7.39
CA LYS A 131 -8.09 8.86 7.79
C LYS A 131 -8.34 8.56 9.27
N TYR A 132 -7.69 7.53 9.82
CA TYR A 132 -7.85 7.17 11.24
C TYR A 132 -7.51 8.35 12.17
N PHE A 133 -6.32 8.94 12.01
CA PHE A 133 -5.89 10.06 12.86
C PHE A 133 -6.70 11.33 12.60
N TYR A 134 -7.02 11.63 11.34
CA TYR A 134 -7.83 12.80 11.00
C TYR A 134 -9.25 12.72 11.60
N ILE A 135 -9.93 11.58 11.42
CA ILE A 135 -11.28 11.38 11.94
C ILE A 135 -11.28 11.35 13.47
N SER A 136 -10.29 10.70 14.09
CA SER A 136 -10.19 10.66 15.55
C SER A 136 -9.98 12.06 16.13
N TYR A 137 -9.12 12.88 15.51
CA TYR A 137 -8.96 14.28 15.90
C TYR A 137 -10.28 15.05 15.79
N LYS A 138 -10.95 14.96 14.64
CA LYS A 138 -12.23 15.66 14.40
C LYS A 138 -13.34 15.25 15.36
N ASN A 139 -13.36 14.00 15.79
CA ASN A 139 -14.34 13.51 16.76
C ASN A 139 -14.09 14.05 18.17
N GLU A 140 -12.82 14.22 18.56
CA GLU A 140 -12.45 14.80 19.85
C GLU A 140 -12.54 16.34 19.88
N HIS A 141 -12.45 16.98 18.71
CA HIS A 141 -12.47 18.44 18.55
C HIS A 141 -13.54 18.86 17.51
N PRO A 142 -14.84 18.64 17.79
CA PRO A 142 -15.91 18.86 16.82
C PRO A 142 -16.07 20.34 16.42
N ASP A 143 -15.73 21.26 17.31
CA ASP A 143 -15.89 22.71 17.11
C ASP A 143 -14.64 23.37 16.53
N GLU A 144 -13.55 22.62 16.30
CA GLU A 144 -12.31 23.15 15.73
C GLU A 144 -12.27 22.98 14.20
N GLU A 145 -11.86 24.04 13.50
CA GLU A 145 -11.40 23.91 12.12
C GLU A 145 -10.03 23.23 12.11
N VAL A 146 -9.99 22.03 11.51
CA VAL A 146 -8.76 21.23 11.42
C VAL A 146 -8.20 21.41 10.04
N ASP A 147 -6.94 21.81 9.98
CA ASP A 147 -6.18 21.80 8.73
C ASP A 147 -5.97 20.36 8.25
N GLN A 148 -6.70 19.97 7.21
CA GLN A 148 -6.61 18.64 6.62
C GLN A 148 -5.21 18.35 6.06
N GLU A 149 -4.45 19.37 5.64
CA GLU A 149 -3.12 19.17 5.04
C GLU A 149 -2.13 18.55 6.04
N LYS A 150 -2.32 18.76 7.35
CA LYS A 150 -1.53 18.10 8.40
C LYS A 150 -1.69 16.58 8.43
N PHE A 151 -2.74 16.05 7.80
CA PHE A 151 -3.05 14.62 7.73
C PHE A 151 -2.92 14.07 6.32
N ARG A 152 -2.47 14.86 5.35
CA ARG A 152 -2.34 14.45 3.95
C ARG A 152 -0.94 13.97 3.63
N TYR A 153 -0.89 12.88 2.87
CA TYR A 153 0.33 12.49 2.18
C TYR A 153 0.73 13.57 1.17
N PRO A 154 2.04 13.78 0.94
CA PRO A 154 2.52 14.83 0.05
C PRO A 154 2.14 14.59 -1.42
N GLY A 155 1.90 13.34 -1.80
CA GLY A 155 1.75 12.90 -3.18
C GLY A 155 3.07 12.88 -3.95
N PRO A 156 3.03 12.92 -5.29
CA PRO A 156 1.87 13.19 -6.14
C PRO A 156 0.88 12.01 -6.23
N ASN A 157 -0.32 12.25 -6.77
CA ASN A 157 -1.23 11.17 -7.15
C ASN A 157 -0.60 10.26 -8.23
N PRO A 158 -1.05 9.00 -8.34
CA PRO A 158 -0.67 8.12 -9.43
C PRO A 158 -0.85 8.79 -10.81
N PHE A 159 0.16 8.66 -11.66
CA PHE A 159 0.17 9.17 -13.04
C PHE A 159 0.40 8.06 -14.07
N THR A 160 0.60 6.82 -13.63
CA THR A 160 0.61 5.62 -14.49
C THR A 160 -0.44 4.62 -14.03
N LYS A 161 -0.87 3.72 -14.94
CA LYS A 161 -1.81 2.64 -14.57
C LYS A 161 -1.19 1.69 -13.55
N GLU A 162 0.12 1.47 -13.63
CA GLU A 162 0.88 0.63 -12.71
C GLU A 162 0.84 1.17 -11.27
N GLN A 163 1.02 2.48 -11.10
CA GLN A 163 0.93 3.13 -9.79
C GLN A 163 -0.50 3.10 -9.23
N ALA A 164 -1.50 3.31 -10.09
CA ALA A 164 -2.91 3.19 -9.69
C ALA A 164 -3.25 1.77 -9.22
N VAL A 165 -2.77 0.74 -9.92
CA VAL A 165 -2.90 -0.66 -9.49
C VAL A 165 -2.24 -0.89 -8.13
N LEU A 166 -1.06 -0.32 -7.90
CA LEU A 166 -0.37 -0.44 -6.62
C LEU A 166 -1.17 0.19 -5.48
N MET A 167 -1.65 1.42 -5.67
CA MET A 167 -2.48 2.13 -4.69
C MET A 167 -3.76 1.36 -4.36
N MET A 168 -4.44 0.80 -5.37
CA MET A 168 -5.63 -0.02 -5.16
C MET A 168 -5.28 -1.30 -4.38
N ALA A 169 -4.19 -1.99 -4.75
CA ALA A 169 -3.77 -3.23 -4.12
C ALA A 169 -3.41 -3.03 -2.65
N ASP A 170 -2.57 -2.03 -2.35
CA ASP A 170 -2.13 -1.71 -0.99
C ASP A 170 -3.32 -1.40 -0.06
N SER A 171 -4.23 -0.52 -0.51
CA SER A 171 -5.39 -0.16 0.30
C SER A 171 -6.36 -1.33 0.53
N VAL A 172 -6.58 -2.17 -0.49
CA VAL A 172 -7.46 -3.33 -0.40
C VAL A 172 -6.85 -4.42 0.50
N GLU A 173 -5.55 -4.70 0.34
CA GLU A 173 -4.82 -5.66 1.16
C GLU A 173 -4.89 -5.26 2.63
N ALA A 174 -4.46 -4.03 2.94
CA ALA A 174 -4.38 -3.53 4.31
C ALA A 174 -5.76 -3.55 5.00
N ALA A 175 -6.81 -3.11 4.30
CA ALA A 175 -8.16 -3.11 4.85
C ALA A 175 -8.74 -4.52 5.02
N SER A 176 -8.40 -5.46 4.13
CA SER A 176 -8.90 -6.84 4.18
C SER A 176 -8.48 -7.58 5.44
N ARG A 177 -7.32 -7.24 6.01
CA ARG A 177 -6.83 -7.81 7.28
C ARG A 177 -7.73 -7.52 8.48
N SER A 178 -8.57 -6.49 8.39
CA SER A 178 -9.49 -6.07 9.44
C SER A 178 -10.91 -6.62 9.29
N LEU A 179 -11.18 -7.42 8.25
CA LEU A 179 -12.49 -8.03 8.07
C LEU A 179 -12.79 -9.03 9.21
N PRO A 180 -13.97 -8.95 9.85
CA PRO A 180 -14.37 -9.91 10.87
C PRO A 180 -14.63 -11.29 10.27
N GLU A 181 -15.18 -11.34 9.05
CA GLU A 181 -15.49 -12.56 8.31
C GLU A 181 -15.13 -12.37 6.84
N TYR A 182 -14.68 -13.45 6.19
CA TYR A 182 -14.22 -13.44 4.80
C TYR A 182 -15.25 -14.10 3.87
N THR A 183 -16.44 -13.51 3.83
CA THR A 183 -17.51 -13.93 2.91
C THR A 183 -17.35 -13.26 1.54
N GLU A 184 -18.00 -13.82 0.50
CA GLU A 184 -18.02 -13.20 -0.82
C GLU A 184 -18.58 -11.77 -0.80
N GLU A 185 -19.63 -11.55 -0.02
CA GLU A 185 -20.29 -10.25 0.12
C GLU A 185 -19.40 -9.23 0.84
N SER A 186 -18.79 -9.62 1.97
CA SER A 186 -17.91 -8.72 2.74
C SER A 186 -16.66 -8.33 1.95
N ILE A 187 -16.02 -9.28 1.27
CA ILE A 187 -14.87 -9.00 0.38
C ILE A 187 -15.29 -8.08 -0.76
N SER A 188 -16.42 -8.35 -1.42
CA SER A 188 -16.88 -7.56 -2.56
C SER A 188 -17.18 -6.11 -2.15
N THR A 189 -17.90 -5.95 -1.04
CA THR A 189 -18.25 -4.65 -0.47
C THR A 189 -17.01 -3.86 -0.09
N LEU A 190 -16.03 -4.51 0.54
CA LEU A 190 -14.77 -3.87 0.91
C LEU A 190 -14.00 -3.36 -0.31
N VAL A 191 -13.79 -4.22 -1.31
CA VAL A 191 -13.05 -3.88 -2.53
C VAL A 191 -13.73 -2.75 -3.29
N ASP A 192 -15.05 -2.82 -3.46
CA ASP A 192 -15.80 -1.77 -4.16
C ASP A 192 -15.71 -0.44 -3.41
N LYS A 193 -16.00 -0.43 -2.11
CA LYS A 193 -15.97 0.78 -1.28
C LYS A 193 -14.61 1.49 -1.35
N ILE A 194 -13.51 0.75 -1.21
CA ILE A 194 -12.16 1.34 -1.20
C ILE A 194 -11.83 1.96 -2.55
N ILE A 195 -12.00 1.20 -3.63
CA ILE A 195 -11.59 1.64 -4.96
C ILE A 195 -12.52 2.75 -5.47
N ASP A 196 -13.83 2.68 -5.19
CA ASP A 196 -14.76 3.75 -5.55
C ASP A 196 -14.50 5.04 -4.77
N THR A 197 -14.03 4.92 -3.52
CA THR A 197 -13.56 6.07 -2.75
C THR A 197 -12.34 6.71 -3.41
N GLN A 198 -11.34 5.92 -3.81
CA GLN A 198 -10.14 6.45 -4.50
C GLN A 198 -10.48 7.14 -5.83
N VAL A 199 -11.43 6.57 -6.59
CA VAL A 199 -11.95 7.16 -7.84
C VAL A 199 -12.65 8.49 -7.57
N SER A 200 -13.58 8.53 -6.62
CA SER A 200 -14.38 9.73 -6.29
C SER A 200 -13.55 10.84 -5.64
N GLU A 201 -12.53 10.49 -4.84
CA GLU A 201 -11.54 11.43 -4.31
C GLU A 201 -10.58 11.96 -5.40
N GLY A 202 -10.62 11.38 -6.61
CA GLY A 202 -9.92 11.88 -7.78
C GLY A 202 -8.44 11.50 -7.86
N TYR A 203 -8.00 10.46 -7.15
CA TYR A 203 -6.59 10.02 -7.18
C TYR A 203 -6.13 9.50 -8.55
N PHE A 204 -7.07 9.10 -9.41
CA PHE A 204 -6.77 8.54 -10.73
C PHE A 204 -7.01 9.51 -11.90
N LYS A 205 -7.23 10.81 -11.62
CA LYS A 205 -7.50 11.82 -12.67
C LYS A 205 -6.34 12.00 -13.65
N GLU A 206 -5.11 11.84 -13.18
CA GLU A 206 -3.87 12.11 -13.92
C GLU A 206 -3.19 10.85 -14.47
N CYS A 207 -3.79 9.66 -14.32
CA CYS A 207 -3.25 8.41 -14.84
C CYS A 207 -4.14 7.80 -15.93
N PRO A 208 -3.56 7.11 -16.94
CA PRO A 208 -4.31 6.52 -18.05
C PRO A 208 -4.94 5.17 -17.65
N ILE A 209 -5.72 5.15 -16.57
CA ILE A 209 -6.50 4.00 -16.13
C ILE A 209 -7.97 4.20 -16.51
N THR A 210 -8.57 3.21 -17.17
CA THR A 210 -9.98 3.30 -17.60
C THR A 210 -10.92 2.70 -16.55
N PHE A 211 -12.21 3.05 -16.60
CA PHE A 211 -13.22 2.37 -15.78
C PHE A 211 -13.29 0.86 -16.05
N LYS A 212 -12.98 0.43 -17.28
CA LYS A 212 -12.87 -0.99 -17.64
C LYS A 212 -11.69 -1.65 -16.92
N ASP A 213 -10.54 -0.98 -16.86
CA ASP A 213 -9.38 -1.47 -16.11
C ASP A 213 -9.71 -1.59 -14.62
N ILE A 214 -10.32 -0.55 -14.03
CA ILE A 214 -10.74 -0.54 -12.63
C ILE A 214 -11.70 -1.70 -12.32
N ALA A 215 -12.73 -1.91 -13.14
CA ALA A 215 -13.68 -3.02 -12.97
C ALA A 215 -12.97 -4.39 -13.05
N THR A 216 -11.99 -4.52 -13.95
CA THR A 216 -11.18 -5.74 -14.09
C THR A 216 -10.30 -5.98 -12.87
N VAL A 217 -9.66 -4.94 -12.34
CA VAL A 217 -8.84 -4.99 -11.12
C VAL A 217 -9.69 -5.38 -9.91
N LYS A 218 -10.86 -4.74 -9.73
CA LYS A 218 -11.82 -5.08 -8.66
C LYS A 218 -12.20 -6.55 -8.69
N ALA A 219 -12.58 -7.08 -9.86
CA ALA A 219 -12.96 -8.49 -10.01
C ALA A 219 -11.81 -9.43 -9.63
N LEU A 220 -10.58 -9.13 -10.08
CA LEU A 220 -9.40 -9.91 -9.75
C LEU A 220 -9.08 -9.88 -8.26
N PHE A 221 -9.15 -8.71 -7.61
CA PHE A 221 -8.91 -8.61 -6.17
C PHE A 221 -9.93 -9.40 -5.36
N LYS A 222 -11.21 -9.33 -5.71
CA LYS A 222 -12.27 -10.13 -5.07
C LYS A 222 -11.97 -11.63 -5.18
N GLU A 223 -11.57 -12.11 -6.36
CA GLU A 223 -11.19 -13.51 -6.59
C GLU A 223 -9.97 -13.91 -5.75
N LYS A 224 -8.90 -13.10 -5.77
CA LYS A 224 -7.65 -13.43 -5.06
C LYS A 224 -7.81 -13.42 -3.55
N LEU A 225 -8.50 -12.43 -3.00
CA LEU A 225 -8.79 -12.37 -1.56
C LEU A 225 -9.63 -13.58 -1.13
N LYS A 226 -10.67 -13.95 -1.90
CA LYS A 226 -11.42 -15.18 -1.67
C LYS A 226 -10.49 -16.38 -1.57
N THR A 227 -9.61 -16.61 -2.54
CA THR A 227 -8.67 -17.75 -2.49
C THR A 227 -7.73 -17.70 -1.27
N MET A 228 -7.20 -16.53 -0.95
CA MET A 228 -6.28 -16.34 0.18
C MET A 228 -6.93 -16.65 1.54
N TYR A 229 -8.21 -16.35 1.71
CA TYR A 229 -8.91 -16.51 2.99
C TYR A 229 -9.82 -17.73 3.06
N HIS A 230 -10.29 -18.31 1.94
CA HIS A 230 -11.04 -19.58 1.92
C HIS A 230 -10.19 -20.79 2.31
N THR A 231 -8.87 -20.72 2.18
CA THR A 231 -7.97 -21.80 2.65
C THR A 231 -7.83 -21.84 4.18
N ARG A 232 -8.41 -20.89 4.92
CA ARG A 232 -8.38 -20.81 6.39
C ARG A 232 -9.69 -21.28 7.07
N ILE A 233 -10.51 -22.10 6.41
CA ILE A 233 -11.67 -22.69 7.09
C ILE A 233 -11.17 -23.50 8.30
N SER A 234 -11.55 -23.07 9.50
CA SER A 234 -11.27 -23.76 10.76
C SER A 234 -11.80 -25.18 10.74
N TYR A 235 -11.02 -26.12 11.27
CA TYR A 235 -11.53 -27.44 11.60
C TYR A 235 -12.72 -27.30 12.55
N PRO A 236 -13.83 -28.02 12.33
CA PRO A 236 -14.95 -27.97 13.24
C PRO A 236 -14.53 -28.51 14.62
N GLU A 237 -14.79 -27.74 15.67
CA GLU A 237 -14.71 -28.25 17.04
C GLU A 237 -15.98 -29.03 17.36
N LEU A 238 -15.82 -30.20 17.98
CA LEU A 238 -16.93 -30.96 18.54
C LEU A 238 -17.62 -30.11 19.61
N ARG A 239 -18.90 -29.80 19.41
CA ARG A 239 -19.74 -29.21 20.46
C ARG A 239 -19.77 -30.17 21.65
N LYS A 240 -19.35 -29.69 22.83
CA LYS A 240 -19.62 -30.34 24.11
C LYS A 240 -21.01 -29.96 24.60
#